data_AF-A0A410PL43-F1
#
_entry.id   AF-A0A410PL43-F1
#
_cell.length_a   1.000
_cell.length_b   1.000
_cell.length_c   1.000
_cell.angle_alpha   90.00
_cell.angle_beta   90.00
_cell.angle_gamma   90.00
#
_symmetry.space_group_name_H-M   'P 1'
#
loop_
_entity.id
_entity.type
_entity.pdbx_description
1 polymer ?
#
loop_
_entity_poly.entity_id
_entity_poly.type
_entity_poly.pdbx_seq_one_letter_code
_entity_poly.pdbx_strand_id
1 'polypeptide(L)'
;METHEGYTTAIGIALLYTIFTSLFSLLNRLTLFIIPQGGFISTLNLFFQKNALWIIVVAAIIILLNSYLKKMNIDFNDYIIKNNKICLISGTLIAIEGLINLSSLLPAYISSSKLSIQTSQLVTGNMTNSPAKYIVISNIISIFIILLQIITGIYLARFHKGKVRND
;
A
#
# COMPACT_ATOMS: atom_id res chain seq x y z
N MET A 1 14.44 -18.52 -26.39
CA MET A 1 14.91 -18.72 -25.00
C MET A 1 14.81 -17.42 -24.20
N GLU A 2 15.24 -16.28 -24.76
CA GLU A 2 15.10 -14.93 -24.16
C GLU A 2 13.65 -14.49 -23.89
N THR A 3 12.69 -14.92 -24.71
CA THR A 3 11.27 -14.54 -24.55
C THR A 3 10.67 -15.09 -23.26
N HIS A 4 10.92 -16.36 -22.92
CA HIS A 4 10.39 -16.99 -21.71
C HIS A 4 10.94 -16.38 -20.41
N GLU A 5 12.21 -15.96 -20.39
CA GLU A 5 12.81 -15.26 -19.24
C GLU A 5 12.26 -13.83 -19.06
N GLY A 6 11.98 -13.13 -20.16
CA GLY A 6 11.34 -11.82 -20.11
C GLY A 6 9.93 -11.87 -19.50
N TYR A 7 9.10 -12.83 -19.96
CA TYR A 7 7.74 -12.99 -19.44
C TYR A 7 7.70 -13.38 -17.95
N THR A 8 8.57 -14.29 -17.53
CA THR A 8 8.67 -14.72 -16.13
C THR A 8 9.14 -13.58 -15.22
N THR A 9 10.09 -12.78 -15.68
CA THR A 9 10.56 -11.58 -14.95
C THR A 9 9.43 -10.57 -14.81
N ALA A 10 8.66 -10.31 -15.88
CA ALA A 10 7.52 -9.39 -15.86
C ALA A 10 6.41 -9.84 -14.89
N ILE A 11 6.06 -11.14 -14.89
CA ILE A 11 5.09 -11.72 -13.95
C ILE A 11 5.59 -11.56 -12.50
N GLY A 12 6.87 -11.82 -12.26
CA GLY A 12 7.48 -11.64 -10.94
C GLY A 12 7.44 -10.20 -10.45
N ILE A 13 7.75 -9.23 -11.33
CA ILE A 13 7.65 -7.78 -11.04
C ILE A 13 6.20 -7.43 -10.68
N ALA A 14 5.24 -7.85 -11.52
CA ALA A 14 3.82 -7.55 -11.32
C ALA A 14 3.31 -8.12 -9.99
N LEU A 15 3.69 -9.36 -9.65
CA LEU A 15 3.26 -10.01 -8.42
C LEU A 15 3.85 -9.30 -7.19
N LEU A 16 5.16 -9.03 -7.19
CA LEU A 16 5.81 -8.36 -6.05
C LEU A 16 5.29 -6.93 -5.85
N TYR A 17 5.13 -6.18 -6.95
CA TYR A 17 4.50 -4.86 -6.93
C TYR A 17 3.07 -4.93 -6.37
N THR A 18 2.24 -5.87 -6.83
CA THR A 18 0.85 -6.03 -6.37
C THR A 18 0.79 -6.38 -4.89
N ILE A 19 1.66 -7.27 -4.40
CA ILE A 19 1.70 -7.66 -2.98
C ILE A 19 2.01 -6.46 -2.09
N PHE A 20 3.06 -5.70 -2.40
CA PHE A 20 3.44 -4.55 -1.57
C PHE A 20 2.42 -3.41 -1.65
N THR A 21 1.97 -3.04 -2.86
CA THR A 21 0.98 -1.97 -3.01
C THR A 21 -0.35 -2.32 -2.35
N SER A 22 -0.80 -3.58 -2.46
CA SER A 22 -2.02 -4.03 -1.77
C SER A 22 -1.85 -4.05 -0.25
N LEU A 23 -0.68 -4.43 0.27
CA LEU A 23 -0.39 -4.38 1.70
C LEU A 23 -0.47 -2.95 2.25
N PHE A 24 0.19 -1.99 1.61
CA PHE A 24 0.12 -0.58 2.05
C PHE A 24 -1.29 0.02 1.87
N SER A 25 -1.99 -0.35 0.79
CA SER A 25 -3.40 0.04 0.62
C SER A 25 -4.30 -0.53 1.71
N LEU A 26 -4.07 -1.78 2.13
CA LEU A 26 -4.80 -2.41 3.23
C LEU A 26 -4.55 -1.67 4.55
N LEU A 27 -3.28 -1.41 4.88
CA LEU A 27 -2.91 -0.63 6.07
C LEU A 27 -3.61 0.73 6.09
N ASN A 28 -3.66 1.41 4.94
CA ASN A 28 -4.36 2.69 4.85
C ASN A 28 -5.88 2.53 5.04
N ARG A 29 -6.50 1.49 4.50
CA ARG A 29 -7.94 1.20 4.67
C ARG A 29 -8.29 0.82 6.11
N LEU A 30 -7.35 0.23 6.85
CA LEU A 30 -7.52 -0.10 8.28
C LEU A 30 -7.58 1.14 9.18
N THR A 31 -7.18 2.32 8.70
CA THR A 31 -7.35 3.58 9.45
C THR A 31 -8.82 3.88 9.79
N LEU A 32 -9.78 3.29 9.05
CA LEU A 32 -11.21 3.35 9.37
C LEU A 32 -11.55 2.85 10.79
N PHE A 33 -10.74 1.94 11.34
CA PHE A 33 -10.92 1.42 12.70
C PHE A 33 -10.56 2.41 13.81
N ILE A 34 -9.94 3.53 13.46
CA ILE A 34 -9.55 4.58 14.41
C ILE A 34 -10.73 5.50 14.74
N ILE A 35 -11.74 5.56 13.87
CA ILE A 35 -12.93 6.38 14.07
C ILE A 35 -13.91 5.58 14.94
N PRO A 36 -14.36 6.11 16.10
CA PRO A 36 -15.35 5.43 16.92
C PRO A 36 -16.70 5.41 16.19
N GLN A 37 -17.05 4.28 15.59
CA GLN A 37 -18.30 4.08 14.84
C GLN A 37 -19.10 2.92 15.42
N GLY A 38 -19.92 3.19 16.44
CA GLY A 38 -20.96 2.26 16.90
C GLY A 38 -20.50 0.88 17.42
N GLY A 39 -19.20 0.64 17.59
CA GLY A 39 -18.61 -0.63 18.05
C GLY A 39 -17.93 -1.44 16.95
N PHE A 40 -17.17 -2.47 17.34
CA PHE A 40 -16.29 -3.26 16.46
C PHE A 40 -17.02 -3.89 15.26
N ILE A 41 -18.20 -4.49 15.49
CA ILE A 41 -18.98 -5.18 14.45
C ILE A 41 -19.47 -4.19 13.38
N SER A 42 -19.91 -3.00 13.79
CA SER A 42 -20.37 -1.94 12.88
C SER A 42 -19.22 -1.46 11.98
N THR A 43 -18.06 -1.19 12.57
CA THR A 43 -16.85 -0.81 11.82
C THR A 43 -16.41 -1.89 10.84
N LEU A 44 -16.49 -3.17 11.25
CA LEU A 44 -16.13 -4.30 10.41
C LEU A 44 -17.07 -4.45 9.22
N ASN A 45 -18.39 -4.30 9.42
CA ASN A 45 -19.36 -4.28 8.32
C ASN A 45 -19.09 -3.15 7.34
N LEU A 46 -18.82 -1.94 7.83
CA LEU A 46 -18.48 -0.79 6.99
C LEU A 46 -17.16 -0.98 6.24
N PHE A 47 -16.18 -1.64 6.86
CA PHE A 47 -14.94 -2.01 6.20
C PHE A 47 -15.22 -2.93 5.01
N PHE A 48 -15.98 -4.02 5.18
CA PHE A 48 -16.30 -4.90 4.07
C PHE A 48 -17.15 -4.20 3.00
N GLN A 49 -18.15 -3.40 3.40
CA GLN A 49 -19.00 -2.68 2.45
C GLN A 49 -18.19 -1.73 1.56
N LYS A 50 -17.19 -1.02 2.11
CA LYS A 50 -16.36 -0.07 1.37
C LYS A 50 -15.21 -0.72 0.59
N ASN A 51 -14.78 -1.93 0.99
CA ASN A 51 -13.54 -2.53 0.48
C ASN A 51 -13.75 -3.88 -0.23
N ALA A 52 -14.95 -4.46 -0.26
CA ALA A 52 -15.21 -5.79 -0.84
C ALA A 52 -14.71 -5.91 -2.28
N LEU A 53 -15.03 -4.95 -3.15
CA LEU A 53 -14.60 -4.97 -4.55
C LEU A 53 -13.07 -4.93 -4.66
N TRP A 54 -12.42 -4.08 -3.85
CA TRP A 54 -10.97 -4.00 -3.82
C TRP A 54 -10.32 -5.33 -3.38
N ILE A 55 -10.87 -5.98 -2.34
CA ILE A 55 -10.40 -7.29 -1.86
C ILE A 55 -10.52 -8.34 -2.96
N ILE A 56 -11.67 -8.41 -3.64
CA ILE A 56 -11.94 -9.38 -4.70
C ILE A 56 -10.94 -9.19 -5.86
N VAL A 57 -10.75 -7.95 -6.31
CA VAL A 57 -9.84 -7.64 -7.43
C VAL A 57 -8.39 -7.99 -7.09
N VAL A 58 -7.91 -7.59 -5.90
CA VAL A 58 -6.55 -7.89 -5.45
C VAL A 58 -6.33 -9.40 -5.34
N ALA A 59 -7.28 -10.11 -4.73
CA ALA A 59 -7.20 -11.56 -4.59
C ALA A 59 -7.16 -12.25 -5.96
N ALA A 60 -8.01 -11.83 -6.90
CA ALA A 60 -8.04 -12.38 -8.25
C ALA A 60 -6.70 -12.18 -8.99
N ILE A 61 -6.10 -10.97 -8.91
CA ILE A 61 -4.80 -10.69 -9.54
C ILE A 61 -3.70 -11.57 -8.94
N ILE A 62 -3.62 -11.67 -7.62
CA ILE A 62 -2.60 -12.48 -6.93
C ILE A 62 -2.76 -13.96 -7.30
N ILE A 63 -3.99 -14.49 -7.26
CA ILE A 63 -4.27 -15.90 -7.62
C ILE A 63 -3.87 -16.17 -9.08
N LEU A 64 -4.23 -15.27 -9.99
CA LEU A 64 -3.95 -15.42 -11.41
C LEU A 64 -2.44 -15.41 -11.68
N LEU A 65 -1.71 -14.40 -11.18
CA LEU A 65 -0.25 -14.31 -11.33
C LEU A 65 0.49 -15.49 -10.69
N ASN A 66 0.07 -15.91 -9.50
CA ASN A 66 0.66 -17.07 -8.82
C ASN A 66 0.37 -18.38 -9.59
N SER A 67 -0.83 -18.51 -10.17
CA SER A 67 -1.18 -19.68 -10.99
C SER A 67 -0.32 -19.75 -12.26
N TYR A 68 0.04 -18.62 -12.86
CA TYR A 68 0.97 -18.59 -13.99
C TYR A 68 2.38 -19.04 -13.60
N LEU A 69 2.91 -18.59 -12.46
CA LEU A 69 4.22 -19.04 -11.97
C LEU A 69 4.25 -20.53 -11.66
N LYS A 70 3.18 -21.05 -11.02
CA LYS A 70 3.04 -22.50 -10.78
C LYS A 70 3.01 -23.31 -12.06
N LYS A 71 2.30 -22.84 -13.11
CA LYS A 71 2.30 -23.51 -14.42
C LYS A 71 3.68 -23.56 -15.07
N MET A 72 4.57 -22.62 -14.74
CA MET A 72 5.95 -22.58 -15.24
C MET A 72 6.93 -23.36 -14.36
N ASN A 73 6.47 -24.04 -13.30
CA ASN A 73 7.30 -24.72 -12.29
C ASN A 73 8.35 -23.79 -11.64
N ILE A 74 8.04 -22.51 -11.50
CA ILE A 74 8.91 -21.53 -10.88
C ILE A 74 8.45 -21.30 -9.44
N ASP A 75 9.33 -21.58 -8.48
CA ASP A 75 9.13 -21.14 -7.11
C ASP A 75 9.40 -19.63 -7.03
N PHE A 76 8.36 -18.86 -6.69
CA PHE A 76 8.41 -17.41 -6.65
C PHE A 76 9.47 -16.88 -5.68
N ASN A 77 9.66 -17.56 -4.54
CA ASN A 77 10.56 -17.07 -3.50
C ASN A 77 12.03 -17.17 -3.96
N ASP A 78 12.40 -18.34 -4.49
CA ASP A 78 13.71 -18.57 -5.10
C ASP A 78 13.95 -17.67 -6.31
N TYR A 79 12.92 -17.44 -7.11
CA TYR A 79 13.02 -16.65 -8.33
C TYR A 79 13.25 -15.16 -8.05
N ILE A 80 12.58 -14.58 -7.05
CA ILE A 80 12.85 -13.20 -6.62
C ILE A 80 14.27 -13.07 -6.07
N ILE A 81 14.69 -14.00 -5.22
CA ILE A 81 16.01 -13.95 -4.59
C ILE A 81 17.12 -13.99 -5.64
N LYS A 82 16.94 -14.80 -6.69
CA LYS A 82 17.92 -14.98 -7.79
C LYS A 82 17.86 -13.85 -8.82
N ASN A 83 16.71 -13.23 -9.08
CA ASN A 83 16.54 -12.23 -10.14
C ASN A 83 16.50 -10.79 -9.60
N ASN A 84 17.66 -10.15 -9.56
CA ASN A 84 17.84 -8.77 -9.11
C ASN A 84 16.95 -7.76 -9.86
N LYS A 85 16.63 -8.01 -11.15
CA LYS A 85 15.80 -7.10 -11.94
C LYS A 85 14.39 -6.97 -11.34
N ILE A 86 13.87 -8.05 -10.75
CA ILE A 86 12.54 -8.06 -10.13
C ILE A 86 12.51 -7.11 -8.93
N CYS A 87 13.44 -7.26 -7.98
CA CYS A 87 13.55 -6.40 -6.81
C CYS A 87 13.77 -4.93 -7.17
N LEU A 88 14.68 -4.68 -8.12
CA LEU A 88 15.02 -3.32 -8.54
C LEU A 88 13.84 -2.61 -9.20
N ILE A 89 13.19 -3.25 -10.17
CA ILE A 89 12.08 -2.65 -10.91
C ILE A 89 10.85 -2.52 -10.02
N SER A 90 10.46 -3.58 -9.31
CA SER A 90 9.30 -3.54 -8.40
C SER A 90 9.51 -2.53 -7.27
N GLY A 91 10.69 -2.49 -6.64
CA GLY A 91 11.01 -1.52 -5.58
C GLY A 91 10.93 -0.08 -6.07
N THR A 92 11.45 0.18 -7.28
CA THR A 92 11.36 1.50 -7.92
C THR A 92 9.91 1.88 -8.22
N LEU A 93 9.11 0.95 -8.77
CA LEU A 93 7.68 1.16 -9.03
C LEU A 93 6.90 1.44 -7.74
N ILE A 94 7.17 0.69 -6.65
CA ILE A 94 6.54 0.91 -5.34
C ILE A 94 6.88 2.30 -4.80
N ALA A 95 8.13 2.75 -4.93
CA ALA A 95 8.56 4.06 -4.47
C ALA A 95 7.94 5.20 -5.28
N ILE A 96 7.89 5.06 -6.61
CA ILE A 96 7.23 6.03 -7.51
C ILE A 96 5.74 6.12 -7.19
N GLU A 97 5.06 4.99 -7.04
CA GLU A 97 3.65 4.94 -6.65
C GLU A 97 3.42 5.63 -5.30
N GLY A 98 4.30 5.39 -4.32
CA GLY A 98 4.26 6.09 -3.04
C GLY A 98 4.42 7.62 -3.18
N LEU A 99 5.34 8.08 -4.03
CA LEU A 99 5.54 9.50 -4.31
C LEU A 99 4.33 10.15 -5.01
N ILE A 100 3.72 9.45 -5.97
CA ILE A 100 2.50 9.88 -6.65
C ILE A 100 1.34 9.97 -5.65
N ASN A 101 1.19 8.97 -4.79
CA ASN A 101 0.16 8.98 -3.75
C ASN A 101 0.40 10.11 -2.75
N LEU A 102 1.65 10.38 -2.37
CA LEU A 102 1.98 11.51 -1.50
C LEU A 102 1.62 12.84 -2.16
N SER A 103 2.03 13.07 -3.41
CA SER A 103 1.78 14.34 -4.10
C SER A 103 0.30 14.60 -4.37
N SER A 104 -0.46 13.54 -4.67
CA SER A 104 -1.90 13.64 -4.97
C SER A 104 -2.78 13.71 -3.71
N LEU A 105 -2.44 12.98 -2.65
CA LEU A 105 -3.28 12.89 -1.45
C LEU A 105 -2.92 13.92 -0.38
N LEU A 106 -1.68 14.42 -0.35
CA LEU A 106 -1.27 15.41 0.65
C LEU A 106 -2.12 16.69 0.63
N PRO A 107 -2.46 17.30 -0.53
CA PRO A 107 -3.37 18.45 -0.57
C PRO A 107 -4.76 18.13 0.00
N ALA A 108 -5.27 16.92 -0.27
CA ALA A 108 -6.57 16.48 0.25
C ALA A 108 -6.54 16.27 1.77
N TYR A 109 -5.46 15.69 2.31
CA TYR A 109 -5.25 15.53 3.75
C TYR A 109 -5.11 16.86 4.47
N ILE A 110 -4.39 17.84 3.90
CA ILE A 110 -4.28 19.19 4.46
C ILE A 110 -5.64 19.89 4.45
N SER A 111 -6.35 19.84 3.31
CA SER A 111 -7.65 20.49 3.15
C SER A 111 -8.70 19.93 4.10
N SER A 112 -8.81 18.60 4.19
CA SER A 112 -9.74 17.92 5.10
C SER A 112 -9.42 18.19 6.57
N SER A 113 -8.13 18.25 6.94
CA SER A 113 -7.70 18.60 8.29
C SER A 113 -8.07 20.06 8.64
N LYS A 114 -7.82 21.00 7.72
CA LYS A 114 -8.18 22.41 7.90
C LYS A 114 -9.68 22.60 8.07
N LEU A 115 -10.49 21.97 7.22
CA LEU A 115 -11.95 22.00 7.31
C LEU A 115 -12.45 21.40 8.63
N SER A 116 -11.86 20.28 9.06
CA SER A 116 -12.23 19.62 10.31
C SER A 116 -11.92 20.51 11.53
N ILE A 117 -10.78 21.21 11.53
CA ILE A 117 -10.42 22.15 12.60
C ILE A 117 -11.37 23.35 12.63
N GLN A 118 -11.64 23.95 11.46
CA GLN A 118 -12.54 25.10 11.34
C GLN A 118 -13.96 24.78 11.80
N THR A 119 -14.49 23.62 11.39
CA THR A 119 -15.83 23.17 11.81
C THR A 119 -15.89 22.88 13.31
N SER A 120 -14.84 22.30 13.91
CA SER A 120 -14.78 22.13 15.37
C SER A 120 -14.69 23.44 16.14
N GLN A 121 -13.99 24.44 15.62
CA GLN A 121 -13.91 25.78 16.24
C GLN A 121 -15.25 26.52 16.25
N LEU A 122 -16.10 26.27 15.24
CA LEU A 122 -17.43 26.87 15.14
C LEU A 122 -18.48 26.21 16.04
N VAL A 123 -18.29 24.93 16.42
CA VAL A 123 -19.39 24.13 17.00
C VAL A 123 -19.38 24.06 18.54
N THR A 124 -18.25 24.10 19.28
CA THR A 124 -18.22 24.34 20.76
C THR A 124 -16.80 24.21 21.34
N GLY A 125 -16.49 25.03 22.36
CA GLY A 125 -15.19 25.19 23.02
C GLY A 125 -14.64 24.04 23.88
N ASN A 126 -14.87 22.76 23.54
CA ASN A 126 -14.19 21.64 24.20
C ASN A 126 -13.78 20.55 23.18
N MET A 127 -12.49 20.51 22.85
CA MET A 127 -11.86 19.63 21.84
C MET A 127 -11.76 18.14 22.22
N THR A 128 -12.18 17.73 23.42
CA THR A 128 -11.75 16.43 23.97
C THR A 128 -12.29 15.21 23.21
N ASN A 129 -13.47 15.30 22.57
CA ASN A 129 -14.11 14.20 21.83
C ASN A 129 -14.66 14.59 20.44
N SER A 130 -14.09 15.62 19.79
CA SER A 130 -14.61 16.09 18.50
C SER A 130 -14.24 15.12 17.34
N PRO A 131 -15.18 14.80 16.42
CA PRO A 131 -14.92 13.95 15.25
C PRO A 131 -13.75 14.44 14.39
N ALA A 132 -13.45 15.75 14.41
CA ALA A 132 -12.30 16.33 13.71
C ALA A 132 -10.94 15.78 14.16
N LYS A 133 -10.77 15.47 15.45
CA LYS A 133 -9.52 14.92 15.98
C LYS A 133 -9.17 13.59 15.30
N TYR A 134 -10.19 12.74 15.11
CA TYR A 134 -10.02 11.43 14.46
C TYR A 134 -9.67 11.57 12.98
N ILE A 135 -10.24 12.58 12.29
CA ILE A 135 -9.90 12.87 10.88
C ILE A 135 -8.43 13.29 10.76
N VAL A 136 -7.97 14.20 11.62
CA VAL A 136 -6.57 14.66 11.63
C VAL A 136 -5.62 13.50 11.94
N ILE A 137 -5.92 12.68 12.95
CA ILE A 137 -5.09 11.50 13.30
C ILE A 137 -5.06 10.50 12.13
N SER A 138 -6.20 10.20 11.52
CA SER A 138 -6.29 9.30 10.37
C SER A 138 -5.41 9.79 9.23
N ASN A 139 -5.48 11.08 8.90
CA ASN A 139 -4.68 11.69 7.83
C ASN A 139 -3.17 11.60 8.13
N ILE A 140 -2.73 11.85 9.37
CA ILE A 140 -1.33 11.73 9.77
C ILE A 140 -0.84 10.28 9.59
N ILE A 141 -1.65 9.30 10.02
CA ILE A 141 -1.32 7.89 9.89
C ILE A 141 -1.24 7.49 8.41
N SER A 142 -2.18 7.96 7.58
CA SER A 142 -2.15 7.74 6.13
C SER A 142 -0.87 8.29 5.48
N ILE A 143 -0.44 9.50 5.86
CA ILE A 143 0.83 10.08 5.39
C ILE A 143 2.01 9.21 5.82
N PHE A 144 2.03 8.77 7.08
CA PHE A 144 3.09 7.91 7.59
C PHE A 144 3.17 6.56 6.84
N ILE A 145 2.02 5.94 6.55
CA ILE A 145 1.95 4.70 5.75
C ILE A 145 2.54 4.92 4.35
N ILE A 146 2.23 6.05 3.70
CA ILE A 146 2.80 6.39 2.37
C ILE A 146 4.32 6.57 2.46
N LEU A 147 4.83 7.22 3.51
CA LEU A 147 6.27 7.36 3.72
C LEU A 147 6.95 5.99 3.92
N LEU A 148 6.33 5.09 4.68
CA LEU A 148 6.81 3.72 4.83
C LEU A 148 6.83 2.98 3.49
N GLN A 149 5.80 3.14 2.66
CA GLN A 149 5.76 2.56 1.31
C GLN A 149 6.95 3.02 0.46
N ILE A 150 7.26 4.32 0.48
CA ILE A 150 8.40 4.89 -0.25
C ILE A 150 9.72 4.29 0.27
N ILE A 151 9.91 4.26 1.59
CA ILE A 151 11.12 3.72 2.22
C ILE A 151 11.30 2.24 1.87
N THR A 152 10.23 1.44 1.96
CA THR A 152 10.25 0.02 1.62
C THR A 152 10.57 -0.19 0.13
N GLY A 153 9.99 0.60 -0.77
CA GLY A 153 10.33 0.56 -2.20
C GLY A 153 11.80 0.86 -2.47
N ILE A 154 12.34 1.92 -1.85
CA ILE A 154 13.77 2.28 -1.96
C ILE A 154 14.65 1.17 -1.38
N TYR A 155 14.28 0.62 -0.23
CA TYR A 155 15.02 -0.47 0.41
C TYR A 155 15.06 -1.70 -0.50
N LEU A 156 13.91 -2.13 -1.04
CA LEU A 156 13.82 -3.26 -1.95
C LEU A 156 14.69 -3.07 -3.21
N ALA A 157 14.72 -1.85 -3.75
CA ALA A 157 15.55 -1.52 -4.91
C ALA A 157 17.06 -1.47 -4.59
N ARG A 158 17.44 -1.16 -3.35
CA ARG A 158 18.86 -1.04 -2.92
C ARG A 158 19.44 -2.32 -2.33
N PHE A 159 18.66 -3.12 -1.62
CA PHE A 159 19.13 -4.27 -0.85
C PHE A 159 19.86 -5.32 -1.71
N HIS A 160 19.42 -5.54 -2.95
CA HIS A 160 20.10 -6.47 -3.86
C HIS A 160 21.28 -5.89 -4.62
N LYS A 161 21.43 -4.56 -4.70
CA LYS A 161 22.60 -3.92 -5.30
C LYS A 161 23.86 -4.11 -4.44
N GLY A 162 23.68 -4.30 -3.12
CA GLY A 162 24.77 -4.58 -2.18
C GLY A 162 25.32 -6.01 -2.26
N LYS A 163 24.51 -6.99 -2.69
CA LYS A 163 24.94 -8.39 -2.79
C LYS A 163 25.86 -8.64 -3.99
N VAL A 164 25.61 -7.98 -5.12
CA VAL A 164 26.44 -8.08 -6.33
C VAL A 164 27.82 -7.39 -6.20
N ARG A 165 28.02 -6.58 -5.16
CA ARG A 165 29.28 -5.85 -4.95
C ARG A 165 30.25 -6.56 -3.98
N ASN A 166 29.81 -7.64 -3.33
CA ASN A 166 30.57 -8.40 -2.34
C ASN A 166 30.95 -9.82 -2.80
N ASP A 167 30.67 -10.14 -4.07
CA ASP A 167 31.21 -11.31 -4.79
C ASP A 167 32.21 -10.81 -5.84
#